data_AF-A0A7J6IEN3-F1
#
_entry.id   AF-A0A7J6IEN3-F1
#
_cell.length_a   1.000
_cell.length_b   1.000
_cell.length_c   1.000
_cell.angle_alpha   90.00
_cell.angle_beta   90.00
_cell.angle_gamma   90.00
#
_symmetry.space_group_name_H-M   'P 1'
#
loop_
_entity.id
_entity.type
_entity.pdbx_description
1 polymer ?
#
loop_
_entity_poly.entity_id
_entity_poly.type
_entity_poly.pdbx_seq_one_letter_code
_entity_poly.pdbx_strand_id
1 'polypeptide(L)'
;MLFLLDDLLEHMSLEKGASYNKRLMSIVTGDTKPSDESPIEKIVGDVWNEMKTVDAHLAQDLVEPMFDFWRSQTDSGRLAKKGIADYLQYRERDVAAQLLLALQRFSQGIRLSKDELESTAAIEVPFSRHISVVNDVTSWDKECRAEREIDAQGAVVSNIVQVLSDECNLSPESAKPVLWAMCHGWAEMVDGLIAERVQQGCSDSLRTYLDGLKMQMCGNELWSRTSFRYNSSGMV
;
A
#
# COMPACT_ATOMS: atom_id res chain seq x y z
N MET A 1 -3.96 4.13 -12.03
CA MET A 1 -5.18 3.31 -11.93
C MET A 1 -5.56 3.01 -10.49
N LEU A 2 -4.70 2.38 -9.69
CA LEU A 2 -5.04 1.96 -8.31
C LEU A 2 -5.50 3.11 -7.41
N PHE A 3 -4.83 4.26 -7.44
CA PHE A 3 -5.29 5.46 -6.72
C PHE A 3 -6.68 5.96 -7.12
N LEU A 4 -7.09 5.78 -8.39
CA LEU A 4 -8.44 6.17 -8.83
C LEU A 4 -9.49 5.17 -8.31
N LEU A 5 -9.14 3.89 -8.22
CA LEU A 5 -9.99 2.87 -7.63
C LEU A 5 -10.15 3.08 -6.13
N ASP A 6 -9.06 3.42 -5.44
CA ASP A 6 -9.04 3.77 -4.03
C ASP A 6 -10.03 4.90 -3.71
N ASP A 7 -9.93 6.04 -4.42
CA ASP A 7 -10.87 7.16 -4.26
C ASP A 7 -12.31 6.78 -4.61
N LEU A 8 -12.53 5.92 -5.61
CA LEU A 8 -13.87 5.46 -6.00
C LEU A 8 -14.50 4.58 -4.91
N LEU A 9 -13.71 3.76 -4.21
CA LEU A 9 -14.18 2.87 -3.15
C LEU A 9 -14.63 3.64 -1.90
N GLU A 10 -14.09 4.85 -1.66
CA GLU A 10 -14.53 5.74 -0.57
C GLU A 10 -16.04 6.04 -0.68
N HIS A 11 -16.59 6.09 -1.90
CA HIS A 11 -18.01 6.35 -2.18
C HIS A 11 -18.91 5.10 -2.18
N MET A 12 -18.40 3.94 -1.73
CA MET A 12 -19.13 2.68 -1.76
C MET A 12 -19.37 2.11 -0.35
N SER A 13 -20.42 1.30 -0.22
CA SER A 13 -20.49 0.36 0.90
C SER A 13 -19.41 -0.72 0.73
N LEU A 14 -19.03 -1.39 1.83
CA LEU A 14 -18.05 -2.48 1.76
C LEU A 14 -18.50 -3.60 0.81
N GLU A 15 -19.79 -3.95 0.83
CA GLU A 15 -20.37 -4.98 -0.04
C GLU A 15 -20.27 -4.61 -1.53
N LYS A 16 -20.60 -3.36 -1.86
CA LYS A 16 -20.53 -2.85 -3.24
C LYS A 16 -19.08 -2.78 -3.70
N GLY A 17 -18.18 -2.28 -2.86
CA GLY A 17 -16.74 -2.24 -3.13
C GLY A 17 -16.15 -3.64 -3.34
N ALA A 18 -16.48 -4.60 -2.48
CA ALA A 18 -16.01 -5.98 -2.58
C ALA A 18 -16.48 -6.64 -3.88
N SER A 19 -17.75 -6.43 -4.25
CA SER A 19 -18.31 -6.91 -5.51
C SER A 19 -17.61 -6.28 -6.72
N TYR A 20 -17.32 -4.99 -6.64
CA TYR A 20 -16.60 -4.24 -7.66
C TYR A 20 -15.17 -4.75 -7.85
N ASN A 21 -14.41 -4.89 -6.76
CA ASN A 21 -13.05 -5.44 -6.78
C ASN A 21 -13.03 -6.89 -7.28
N LYS A 22 -14.01 -7.72 -6.89
CA LYS A 22 -14.16 -9.08 -7.42
C LYS A 22 -14.36 -9.13 -8.92
N ARG A 23 -15.11 -8.17 -9.47
CA ARG A 23 -15.24 -8.04 -10.92
C ARG A 23 -13.89 -7.72 -11.58
N LEU A 24 -13.10 -6.81 -11.01
CA LEU A 24 -11.77 -6.49 -11.55
C LEU A 24 -10.81 -7.68 -11.47
N MET A 25 -10.81 -8.44 -10.35
CA MET A 25 -10.02 -9.68 -10.23
C MET A 25 -10.33 -10.67 -11.35
N SER A 26 -11.61 -10.86 -11.68
CA SER A 26 -12.04 -11.77 -12.76
C SER A 26 -11.60 -11.32 -14.15
N ILE A 27 -11.40 -10.01 -14.36
CA ILE A 27 -10.83 -9.48 -15.60
C ILE A 27 -9.34 -9.79 -15.68
N VAL A 28 -8.60 -9.62 -14.57
CA VAL A 28 -7.16 -9.92 -14.50
C VAL A 28 -6.85 -11.40 -14.80
N THR A 29 -7.69 -12.32 -14.31
CA THR A 29 -7.57 -13.76 -14.60
C THR A 29 -8.02 -14.12 -16.01
N GLY A 30 -8.76 -13.25 -16.69
CA GLY A 30 -9.33 -13.50 -18.01
C GLY A 30 -10.65 -14.29 -17.99
N ASP A 31 -11.21 -14.56 -16.80
CA ASP A 31 -12.48 -15.28 -16.64
C ASP A 31 -13.66 -14.44 -17.15
N THR A 32 -13.56 -13.12 -17.06
CA THR A 32 -14.57 -12.19 -17.56
C THR A 32 -13.95 -11.12 -18.45
N LYS A 33 -14.65 -10.75 -19.52
CA LYS A 33 -14.24 -9.63 -20.38
C LYS A 33 -14.62 -8.28 -19.75
N PRO A 34 -13.79 -7.24 -19.94
CA PRO A 34 -14.17 -5.86 -19.63
C PRO A 34 -15.48 -5.46 -20.31
N SER A 35 -16.32 -4.71 -19.60
CA SER A 35 -17.51 -4.08 -20.18
C SER A 35 -17.12 -2.96 -21.14
N ASP A 36 -17.85 -2.84 -22.25
CA ASP A 36 -17.62 -1.77 -23.21
C ASP A 36 -17.89 -0.36 -22.65
N GLU A 37 -18.74 -0.30 -21.64
CA GLU A 37 -19.19 0.93 -20.99
C GLU A 37 -18.34 1.32 -19.77
N SER A 38 -17.36 0.49 -19.39
CA SER A 38 -16.54 0.70 -18.19
C SER A 38 -15.08 0.97 -18.55
N PRO A 39 -14.64 2.25 -18.60
CA PRO A 39 -13.26 2.60 -18.94
C PRO A 39 -12.23 1.96 -18.00
N ILE A 40 -12.55 1.87 -16.72
CA ILE A 40 -11.63 1.31 -15.71
C ILE A 40 -11.45 -0.20 -15.86
N GLU A 41 -12.49 -0.93 -16.23
CA GLU A 41 -12.38 -2.36 -16.55
C GLU A 41 -11.49 -2.59 -17.76
N LYS A 42 -11.61 -1.75 -18.80
CA LYS A 42 -10.74 -1.80 -19.98
C LYS A 42 -9.29 -1.55 -19.61
N ILE A 43 -9.02 -0.47 -18.85
CA ILE A 43 -7.68 -0.14 -18.37
C ILE A 43 -7.09 -1.30 -17.55
N VAL A 44 -7.86 -1.90 -16.63
CA VAL A 44 -7.40 -3.06 -15.85
C VAL A 44 -7.01 -4.23 -16.76
N GLY A 45 -7.87 -4.57 -17.72
CA GLY A 45 -7.61 -5.66 -18.66
C GLY A 45 -6.39 -5.41 -19.54
N ASP A 46 -6.31 -4.22 -20.14
CA ASP A 46 -5.22 -3.85 -21.06
C ASP A 46 -3.87 -3.81 -20.35
N VAL A 47 -3.79 -3.15 -19.19
CA VAL A 47 -2.55 -3.07 -18.40
C VAL A 47 -2.03 -4.46 -18.05
N TRP A 48 -2.90 -5.37 -17.60
CA TRP A 48 -2.47 -6.72 -17.25
C TRP A 48 -2.05 -7.57 -18.46
N ASN A 49 -2.74 -7.41 -19.59
CA ASN A 49 -2.36 -8.09 -20.83
C ASN A 49 -1.01 -7.59 -21.35
N GLU A 50 -0.77 -6.28 -21.29
CA GLU A 50 0.51 -5.67 -21.65
C GLU A 50 1.63 -6.15 -20.72
N MET A 51 1.41 -6.16 -19.40
CA MET A 51 2.39 -6.66 -18.44
C MET A 51 2.77 -8.12 -18.69
N LYS A 52 1.79 -8.99 -18.98
CA LYS A 52 2.04 -10.39 -19.37
C LYS A 52 2.85 -10.51 -20.66
N THR A 53 2.66 -9.58 -21.59
CA THR A 53 3.42 -9.53 -22.85
C THR A 53 4.87 -9.10 -22.61
N VAL A 54 5.11 -8.19 -21.68
CA VAL A 54 6.46 -7.72 -21.31
C VAL A 54 7.24 -8.78 -20.54
N ASP A 55 6.67 -9.33 -19.47
CA ASP A 55 7.28 -10.42 -18.70
C ASP A 55 6.20 -11.25 -18.00
N ALA A 56 5.81 -12.36 -18.61
CA ALA A 56 4.73 -13.21 -18.11
C ALA A 56 4.98 -13.75 -16.69
N HIS A 57 6.24 -13.98 -16.31
CA HIS A 57 6.57 -14.55 -15.00
C HIS A 57 6.48 -13.50 -13.90
N LEU A 58 7.14 -12.36 -14.06
CA LEU A 58 7.08 -11.27 -13.09
C LEU A 58 5.69 -10.62 -13.06
N ALA A 59 4.98 -10.62 -14.19
CA ALA A 59 3.57 -10.26 -14.22
C ALA A 59 2.81 -11.24 -13.33
N GLN A 60 2.91 -12.56 -13.52
CA GLN A 60 2.17 -13.52 -12.69
C GLN A 60 2.40 -13.35 -11.18
N ASP A 61 3.62 -12.99 -10.75
CA ASP A 61 3.96 -12.71 -9.35
C ASP A 61 3.17 -11.53 -8.74
N LEU A 62 2.60 -10.65 -9.56
CA LEU A 62 1.79 -9.51 -9.12
C LEU A 62 0.31 -9.85 -8.86
N VAL A 63 -0.19 -10.98 -9.39
CA VAL A 63 -1.62 -11.29 -9.34
C VAL A 63 -2.13 -11.35 -7.91
N GLU A 64 -1.49 -12.18 -7.08
CA GLU A 64 -2.00 -12.41 -5.72
C GLU A 64 -1.75 -11.24 -4.77
N PRO A 65 -0.58 -10.55 -4.79
CA PRO A 65 -0.42 -9.29 -4.05
C PRO A 65 -1.46 -8.22 -4.43
N MET A 66 -1.83 -8.13 -5.71
CA MET A 66 -2.87 -7.21 -6.19
C MET A 66 -4.25 -7.59 -5.63
N PHE A 67 -4.56 -8.88 -5.64
CA PHE A 67 -5.85 -9.38 -5.18
C PHE A 67 -6.00 -9.28 -3.66
N ASP A 68 -4.93 -9.55 -2.91
CA ASP A 68 -4.91 -9.34 -1.45
C ASP A 68 -5.16 -7.87 -1.11
N PHE A 69 -4.48 -6.94 -1.79
CA PHE A 69 -4.72 -5.51 -1.64
C PHE A 69 -6.17 -5.09 -1.97
N TRP A 70 -6.72 -5.58 -3.09
CA TRP A 70 -8.12 -5.28 -3.42
C TRP A 70 -9.13 -5.86 -2.41
N ARG A 71 -8.83 -7.02 -1.81
CA ARG A 71 -9.69 -7.58 -0.76
C ARG A 71 -9.59 -6.74 0.51
N SER A 72 -8.39 -6.33 0.90
CA SER A 72 -8.16 -5.57 2.15
C SER A 72 -8.84 -4.20 2.17
N GLN A 73 -8.91 -3.48 1.04
CA GLN A 73 -9.61 -2.19 0.93
C GLN A 73 -11.11 -2.26 1.32
N THR A 74 -11.71 -3.45 1.25
CA THR A 74 -13.14 -3.68 1.53
C THR A 74 -13.38 -4.58 2.74
N ASP A 75 -12.33 -4.88 3.50
CA ASP A 75 -12.42 -5.73 4.67
C ASP A 75 -13.22 -5.05 5.80
N SER A 76 -14.19 -5.78 6.36
CA SER A 76 -14.99 -5.31 7.50
C SER A 76 -14.16 -4.95 8.74
N GLY A 77 -13.00 -5.57 8.89
CA GLY A 77 -12.01 -5.28 9.91
C GLY A 77 -11.55 -3.83 9.88
N ARG A 78 -11.62 -3.12 8.75
CA ARG A 78 -11.32 -1.68 8.66
C ARG A 78 -12.18 -0.83 9.60
N LEU A 79 -13.45 -1.23 9.81
CA LEU A 79 -14.41 -0.55 10.68
C LEU A 79 -14.24 -0.89 12.16
N ALA A 80 -13.47 -1.93 12.49
CA ALA A 80 -13.21 -2.31 13.86
C ALA A 80 -12.17 -1.38 14.50
N LYS A 81 -12.40 -0.99 15.76
CA LYS A 81 -11.38 -0.38 16.60
C LYS A 81 -10.23 -1.36 16.80
N LYS A 82 -9.00 -0.87 16.69
CA LYS A 82 -7.78 -1.68 16.80
C LYS A 82 -6.84 -1.06 17.81
N GLY A 83 -6.05 -1.91 18.45
CA GLY A 83 -4.84 -1.47 19.12
C GLY A 83 -3.77 -1.02 18.09
N ILE A 84 -2.73 -0.29 18.50
CA ILE A 84 -1.60 0.12 17.63
C ILE A 84 -0.99 -1.11 16.93
N ALA A 85 -0.73 -2.19 17.67
CA ALA A 85 -0.12 -3.40 17.12
C ALA A 85 -1.02 -4.08 16.08
N ASP A 86 -2.31 -4.24 16.41
CA ASP A 86 -3.30 -4.84 15.52
C ASP A 86 -3.53 -3.98 14.27
N TYR A 87 -3.49 -2.66 14.42
CA TYR A 87 -3.59 -1.72 13.31
C TYR A 87 -2.42 -1.89 12.34
N LEU A 88 -1.19 -1.91 12.84
CA LEU A 88 -0.02 -2.07 11.99
C LEU A 88 -0.06 -3.41 11.24
N GLN A 89 -0.45 -4.49 11.90
CA GLN A 89 -0.59 -5.80 11.25
C GLN A 89 -1.69 -5.81 10.17
N TYR A 90 -2.82 -5.15 10.43
CA TYR A 90 -3.88 -4.96 9.42
C TYR A 90 -3.37 -4.13 8.23
N ARG A 91 -2.66 -3.03 8.50
CA ARG A 91 -2.22 -2.05 7.49
C ARG A 91 -1.13 -2.59 6.57
N GLU A 92 -0.35 -3.58 7.01
CA GLU A 92 0.63 -4.29 6.15
C GLU A 92 -0.02 -4.85 4.86
N ARG A 93 -1.28 -5.28 4.90
CA ARG A 93 -2.05 -5.74 3.71
C ARG A 93 -2.77 -4.62 2.98
N ASP A 94 -3.28 -3.65 3.73
CA ASP A 94 -4.10 -2.55 3.21
C ASP A 94 -3.27 -1.45 2.53
N VAL A 95 -1.99 -1.28 2.87
CA VAL A 95 -1.08 -0.33 2.21
C VAL A 95 -0.51 -0.86 0.88
N ALA A 96 -0.86 -2.09 0.49
CA ALA A 96 -0.31 -2.75 -0.70
C ALA A 96 1.22 -2.98 -0.66
N ALA A 97 1.84 -3.14 0.52
CA ALA A 97 3.30 -3.26 0.63
C ALA A 97 3.87 -4.40 -0.25
N GLN A 98 3.25 -5.58 -0.20
CA GLN A 98 3.64 -6.74 -1.00
C GLN A 98 3.45 -6.50 -2.51
N LEU A 99 2.42 -5.75 -2.90
CA LEU A 99 2.21 -5.33 -4.29
C LEU A 99 3.31 -4.39 -4.76
N LEU A 100 3.70 -3.41 -3.94
CA LEU A 100 4.78 -2.47 -4.26
C LEU A 100 6.13 -3.17 -4.43
N LEU A 101 6.43 -4.15 -3.57
CA LEU A 101 7.64 -4.97 -3.66
C LEU A 101 7.66 -5.83 -4.93
N ALA A 102 6.54 -6.47 -5.26
CA ALA A 102 6.41 -7.21 -6.53
C ALA A 102 6.48 -6.28 -7.75
N LEU A 103 5.93 -5.06 -7.67
CA LEU A 103 5.92 -4.10 -8.77
C LEU A 103 7.32 -3.53 -9.01
N GLN A 104 8.11 -3.34 -7.95
CA GLN A 104 9.53 -3.04 -8.07
C GLN A 104 10.25 -4.15 -8.84
N ARG A 105 10.03 -5.42 -8.47
CA ARG A 105 10.66 -6.55 -9.17
C ARG A 105 10.28 -6.56 -10.65
N PHE A 106 9.00 -6.40 -10.98
CA PHE A 106 8.52 -6.32 -12.35
C PHE A 106 9.15 -5.15 -13.12
N SER A 107 9.07 -3.93 -12.59
CA SER A 107 9.54 -2.72 -13.27
C SER A 107 11.06 -2.69 -13.52
N GLN A 108 11.83 -3.39 -12.69
CA GLN A 108 13.30 -3.45 -12.80
C GLN A 108 13.80 -4.79 -13.36
N GLY A 109 12.90 -5.72 -13.71
CA GLY A 109 13.27 -7.06 -14.20
C GLY A 109 14.03 -7.91 -13.17
N ILE A 110 13.83 -7.67 -11.87
CA ILE A 110 14.54 -8.36 -10.79
C ILE A 110 13.93 -9.73 -10.57
N ARG A 111 14.73 -10.77 -10.73
CA ARG A 111 14.37 -12.16 -10.42
C ARG A 111 15.14 -12.60 -9.20
N LEU A 112 14.41 -12.98 -8.16
CA LEU A 112 14.96 -13.52 -6.93
C LEU A 112 14.52 -14.97 -6.79
N SER A 113 15.40 -15.81 -6.26
CA SER A 113 15.01 -17.15 -5.82
C SER A 113 14.05 -17.08 -4.65
N LYS A 114 13.33 -18.17 -4.40
CA LYS A 114 12.46 -18.30 -3.23
C LYS A 114 13.23 -18.05 -1.93
N ASP A 115 14.42 -18.64 -1.80
CA ASP A 115 15.26 -18.48 -0.61
C ASP A 115 15.72 -17.03 -0.41
N GLU A 116 16.02 -16.31 -1.51
CA GLU A 116 16.35 -14.87 -1.44
C GLU A 116 15.15 -14.04 -0.97
N LEU A 117 13.95 -14.27 -1.49
CA LEU A 117 12.72 -13.59 -1.05
C LEU A 117 12.39 -13.91 0.42
N GLU A 118 12.51 -15.18 0.83
CA GLU A 118 12.27 -15.55 2.23
C GLU A 118 13.29 -14.89 3.16
N SER A 119 14.53 -14.67 2.68
CA SER A 119 15.57 -14.00 3.46
C SER A 119 15.34 -12.49 3.67
N THR A 120 14.39 -11.86 2.95
CA THR A 120 14.07 -10.43 3.11
C THR A 120 12.89 -10.16 4.05
N ALA A 121 12.17 -11.19 4.51
CA ALA A 121 10.96 -11.03 5.33
C ALA A 121 11.15 -10.11 6.55
N ALA A 122 12.27 -10.23 7.26
CA ALA A 122 12.57 -9.38 8.41
C ALA A 122 12.80 -7.90 8.06
N ILE A 123 13.27 -7.61 6.84
CA ILE A 123 13.50 -6.25 6.33
C ILE A 123 12.16 -5.64 5.86
N GLU A 124 11.30 -6.46 5.27
CA GLU A 124 10.03 -6.01 4.69
C GLU A 124 8.99 -5.59 5.74
N VAL A 125 9.07 -6.12 6.96
CA VAL A 125 8.20 -5.71 8.08
C VAL A 125 8.39 -4.23 8.46
N PRO A 126 9.59 -3.75 8.85
CA PRO A 126 9.78 -2.32 9.14
C PRO A 126 9.59 -1.44 7.89
N PHE A 127 9.92 -1.94 6.69
CA PHE A 127 9.61 -1.25 5.43
C PHE A 127 8.11 -0.98 5.27
N SER A 128 7.27 -2.01 5.41
CA SER A 128 5.81 -1.89 5.23
C SER A 128 5.18 -0.96 6.27
N ARG A 129 5.65 -1.01 7.52
CA ARG A 129 5.23 -0.08 8.59
C ARG A 129 5.60 1.35 8.27
N HIS A 130 6.81 1.60 7.79
CA HIS A 130 7.23 2.93 7.37
C HIS A 130 6.33 3.48 6.24
N ILE A 131 6.14 2.70 5.16
CA ILE A 131 5.28 3.14 4.03
C ILE A 131 3.86 3.47 4.52
N SER A 132 3.29 2.61 5.37
CA SER A 132 1.97 2.78 5.98
C SER A 132 1.87 4.07 6.78
N VAL A 133 2.75 4.25 7.76
CA VAL A 133 2.64 5.36 8.71
C VAL A 133 2.95 6.70 8.05
N VAL A 134 3.90 6.74 7.11
CA VAL A 134 4.13 7.95 6.29
C VAL A 134 2.88 8.33 5.51
N ASN A 135 2.21 7.36 4.88
CA ASN A 135 0.96 7.60 4.18
C ASN A 135 -0.09 8.15 5.15
N ASP A 136 -0.40 7.42 6.22
CA ASP A 136 -1.43 7.78 7.20
C ASP A 136 -1.23 9.18 7.80
N VAL A 137 0.00 9.52 8.17
CA VAL A 137 0.33 10.83 8.77
C VAL A 137 0.09 11.97 7.79
N THR A 138 0.38 11.76 6.52
CA THR A 138 0.26 12.80 5.48
C THR A 138 -1.14 12.85 4.87
N SER A 139 -1.84 11.72 4.79
CA SER A 139 -3.21 11.61 4.28
C SER A 139 -4.28 11.95 5.32
N TRP A 140 -3.92 12.04 6.61
CA TRP A 140 -4.86 12.28 7.73
C TRP A 140 -5.92 13.34 7.43
N ASP A 141 -5.51 14.52 6.97
CA ASP A 141 -6.44 15.64 6.75
C ASP A 141 -7.34 15.40 5.53
N LYS A 142 -6.87 14.64 4.53
CA LYS A 142 -7.68 14.19 3.38
C LYS A 142 -8.74 13.20 3.85
N GLU A 143 -8.35 12.19 4.62
CA GLU A 143 -9.25 11.14 5.12
C GLU A 143 -10.32 11.70 6.07
N CYS A 144 -9.94 12.62 6.96
CA CYS A 144 -10.91 13.32 7.82
C CYS A 144 -11.91 14.18 7.04
N ARG A 145 -11.54 14.72 5.87
CA ARG A 145 -12.50 15.41 5.00
C ARG A 145 -13.44 14.40 4.33
N ALA A 146 -12.90 13.32 3.79
CA ALA A 146 -13.68 12.26 3.16
C ALA A 146 -14.76 11.71 4.10
N GLU A 147 -14.42 11.38 5.34
CA GLU A 147 -15.40 10.88 6.33
C GLU A 147 -16.51 11.89 6.68
N ARG A 148 -16.20 13.19 6.66
CA ARG A 148 -17.19 14.25 6.92
C ARG A 148 -18.11 14.52 5.72
N GLU A 149 -17.59 14.36 4.51
CA GLU A 149 -18.26 14.77 3.27
C GLU A 149 -18.97 13.60 2.56
N ILE A 150 -18.53 12.37 2.80
CA ILE A 150 -19.00 11.17 2.10
C ILE A 150 -19.73 10.26 3.09
N ASP A 151 -21.05 10.13 2.91
CA ASP A 151 -21.89 9.20 3.68
C ASP A 151 -21.79 7.77 3.11
N ALA A 152 -20.64 7.12 3.31
CA ALA A 152 -20.40 5.74 2.90
C ALA A 152 -19.39 5.04 3.82
N GLN A 153 -19.56 3.72 4.00
CA GLN A 153 -18.62 2.90 4.80
C GLN A 153 -17.19 2.96 4.25
N GLY A 154 -17.04 3.12 2.93
CA GLY A 154 -15.76 3.34 2.25
C GLY A 154 -14.94 4.47 2.85
N ALA A 155 -15.59 5.57 3.22
CA ALA A 155 -14.93 6.80 3.68
C ALA A 155 -14.60 6.82 5.18
N VAL A 156 -15.03 5.82 5.97
CA VAL A 156 -14.72 5.75 7.41
C VAL A 156 -13.21 5.72 7.63
N VAL A 157 -12.71 6.61 8.50
CA VAL A 157 -11.28 6.75 8.77
C VAL A 157 -10.76 5.49 9.47
N SER A 158 -9.72 4.89 8.89
CA SER A 158 -8.93 3.82 9.50
C SER A 158 -7.47 4.22 9.36
N ASN A 159 -6.96 4.94 10.35
CA ASN A 159 -5.69 5.65 10.28
C ASN A 159 -4.95 5.58 11.63
N ILE A 160 -3.64 5.33 11.61
CA ILE A 160 -2.85 5.18 12.84
C ILE A 160 -2.79 6.47 13.68
N VAL A 161 -2.96 7.65 13.06
CA VAL A 161 -3.02 8.93 13.79
C VAL A 161 -4.17 8.92 14.79
N GLN A 162 -5.36 8.47 14.37
CA GLN A 162 -6.53 8.33 15.26
C GLN A 162 -6.27 7.27 16.34
N VAL A 163 -5.73 6.12 15.96
CA VAL A 163 -5.46 5.01 16.89
C VAL A 163 -4.50 5.43 18.00
N LEU A 164 -3.37 6.05 17.65
CA LEU A 164 -2.39 6.53 18.62
C LEU A 164 -2.98 7.65 19.49
N SER A 165 -3.74 8.57 18.89
CA SER A 165 -4.42 9.63 19.62
C SER A 165 -5.36 9.09 20.70
N ASP A 166 -6.19 8.11 20.36
CA ASP A 166 -7.14 7.51 21.28
C ASP A 166 -6.47 6.73 22.40
N GLU A 167 -5.46 5.91 22.08
CA GLU A 167 -4.76 5.09 23.07
C GLU A 167 -3.92 5.90 24.05
N CYS A 168 -3.26 6.95 23.56
CA CYS A 168 -2.33 7.75 24.37
C CYS A 168 -2.97 9.05 24.90
N ASN A 169 -4.26 9.29 24.62
CA ASN A 169 -4.96 10.52 24.96
C ASN A 169 -4.22 11.78 24.46
N LEU A 170 -3.80 11.74 23.19
CA LEU A 170 -3.09 12.80 22.48
C LEU A 170 -4.00 13.43 21.42
N SER A 171 -3.81 14.73 21.14
CA SER A 171 -4.40 15.29 19.91
C SER A 171 -3.78 14.66 18.66
N PRO A 172 -4.49 14.58 17.52
CA PRO A 172 -3.92 14.11 16.25
C PRO A 172 -2.60 14.81 15.89
N GLU A 173 -2.52 16.12 16.11
CA GLU A 173 -1.33 16.94 15.87
C GLU A 173 -0.16 16.57 16.79
N SER A 174 -0.45 16.09 18.00
CA SER A 174 0.56 15.60 18.95
C SER A 174 0.98 14.16 18.64
N ALA A 175 0.10 13.35 18.07
CA ALA A 175 0.40 11.99 17.61
C ALA A 175 1.32 11.98 16.38
N LYS A 176 1.12 12.89 15.42
CA LYS A 176 1.90 12.96 14.17
C LYS A 176 3.43 13.01 14.40
N PRO A 177 4.02 13.85 15.28
CA PRO A 177 5.46 13.83 15.56
C PRO A 177 5.98 12.51 16.15
N VAL A 178 5.18 11.84 16.98
CA VAL A 178 5.54 10.53 17.56
C VAL A 178 5.64 9.49 16.44
N LEU A 179 4.65 9.48 15.53
CA LEU A 179 4.63 8.60 14.37
C LEU A 179 5.80 8.87 13.41
N TRP A 180 6.17 10.13 13.19
CA TRP A 180 7.38 10.48 12.44
C TRP A 180 8.66 9.93 13.08
N ALA A 181 8.78 10.01 14.41
CA ALA A 181 9.91 9.43 15.12
C ALA A 181 9.96 7.91 14.96
N MET A 182 8.81 7.23 14.97
CA MET A 182 8.73 5.79 14.68
C MET A 182 9.17 5.47 13.23
N CYS A 183 8.76 6.27 12.25
CA CYS A 183 9.22 6.14 10.86
C CYS A 183 10.75 6.24 10.76
N HIS A 184 11.37 7.22 11.41
CA HIS A 184 12.83 7.32 11.44
C HIS A 184 13.49 6.06 12.04
N GLY A 185 12.95 5.55 13.16
CA GLY A 185 13.44 4.30 13.76
C GLY A 185 13.32 3.09 12.83
N TRP A 186 12.25 2.97 12.05
CA TRP A 186 12.12 1.90 11.06
C TRP A 186 13.05 2.07 9.86
N ALA A 187 13.31 3.30 9.42
CA ALA A 187 14.29 3.57 8.37
C ALA A 187 15.70 3.12 8.78
N GLU A 188 16.13 3.46 10.00
CA GLU A 188 17.41 3.01 10.56
C GLU A 188 17.46 1.48 10.71
N MET A 189 16.35 0.86 11.13
CA MET A 189 16.24 -0.60 11.23
C MET A 189 16.38 -1.28 9.86
N VAL A 190 15.71 -0.76 8.83
CA VAL A 190 15.84 -1.27 7.45
C VAL A 190 17.29 -1.15 6.97
N ASP A 191 17.95 -0.02 7.22
CA ASP A 191 19.36 0.17 6.86
C ASP A 191 20.28 -0.85 7.54
N GLY A 192 20.10 -1.07 8.84
CA GLY A 192 20.85 -2.06 9.61
C GLY A 192 20.64 -3.49 9.10
N LEU A 193 19.39 -3.90 8.93
CA LEU A 193 19.05 -5.26 8.46
C LEU A 193 19.55 -5.50 7.02
N ILE A 194 19.50 -4.50 6.14
CA ILE A 194 20.08 -4.59 4.79
C ILE A 194 21.59 -4.77 4.87
N ALA A 195 22.28 -3.99 5.72
CA ALA A 195 23.73 -4.09 5.87
C ALA A 195 24.14 -5.49 6.38
N GLU A 196 23.43 -6.02 7.38
CA GLU A 196 23.63 -7.39 7.90
C GLU A 196 23.40 -8.44 6.81
N ARG A 197 22.28 -8.34 6.08
CA ARG A 197 21.94 -9.29 5.01
C ARG A 197 22.98 -9.28 3.89
N VAL A 198 23.51 -8.10 3.55
CA VAL A 198 24.57 -7.95 2.55
C VAL A 198 25.88 -8.59 3.01
N GLN A 199 26.23 -8.48 4.30
CA GLN A 199 27.43 -9.10 4.87
C GLN A 199 27.37 -10.64 4.83
N GLN A 200 26.18 -11.22 4.92
CA GLN A 200 25.95 -12.67 4.80
C GLN A 200 26.14 -13.21 3.37
N GLY A 201 26.41 -12.34 2.39
CA GLY A 201 26.51 -12.67 0.97
C GLY A 201 25.20 -12.37 0.25
N CYS A 202 25.28 -11.59 -0.82
CA CYS A 202 24.11 -11.05 -1.51
C CYS A 202 24.38 -11.04 -3.02
N SER A 203 23.45 -11.59 -3.80
CA SER A 203 23.51 -11.49 -5.25
C SER A 203 23.31 -10.04 -5.71
N ASP A 204 23.74 -9.71 -6.92
CA ASP A 204 23.53 -8.37 -7.46
C ASP A 204 22.04 -8.05 -7.57
N SER A 205 21.21 -9.03 -7.96
CA SER A 205 19.74 -8.87 -8.02
C SER A 205 19.12 -8.60 -6.65
N LEU A 206 19.55 -9.33 -5.61
CA LEU A 206 19.09 -9.08 -4.25
C LEU A 206 19.56 -7.70 -3.75
N ARG A 207 20.79 -7.29 -4.07
CA ARG A 207 21.28 -5.96 -3.71
C ARG A 207 20.44 -4.85 -4.35
N THR A 208 20.16 -4.95 -5.64
CA THR A 208 19.28 -4.01 -6.35
C THR A 208 17.87 -3.99 -5.73
N TYR A 209 17.33 -5.16 -5.36
CA TYR A 209 16.05 -5.23 -4.66
C TYR A 209 16.07 -4.45 -3.34
N LEU A 210 17.07 -4.71 -2.48
CA LEU A 210 17.21 -4.07 -1.17
C LEU A 210 17.42 -2.55 -1.28
N ASP A 211 18.22 -2.09 -2.24
CA ASP A 211 18.38 -0.65 -2.50
C ASP A 211 17.06 -0.02 -2.97
N GLY A 212 16.26 -0.76 -3.74
CA GLY A 212 14.93 -0.34 -4.16
C GLY A 212 13.97 -0.09 -2.99
N LEU A 213 14.02 -0.89 -1.92
CA LEU A 213 13.19 -0.66 -0.71
C LEU A 213 13.48 0.72 -0.11
N LYS A 214 14.76 1.12 -0.04
CA LYS A 214 15.15 2.45 0.46
C LYS A 214 14.61 3.56 -0.43
N MET A 215 14.71 3.38 -1.75
CA MET A 215 14.19 4.33 -2.73
C MET A 215 12.66 4.48 -2.64
N GLN A 216 11.95 3.39 -2.39
CA GLN A 216 10.51 3.44 -2.16
C GLN A 216 10.17 4.20 -0.87
N MET A 217 10.90 3.97 0.23
CA MET A 217 10.66 4.67 1.50
C MET A 217 10.87 6.18 1.38
N CYS A 218 12.00 6.61 0.84
CA CYS A 218 12.29 8.04 0.70
C CYS A 218 11.42 8.70 -0.39
N GLY A 219 11.14 7.99 -1.48
CA GLY A 219 10.25 8.45 -2.54
C GLY A 219 8.81 8.62 -2.05
N ASN A 220 8.31 7.66 -1.27
CA ASN A 220 6.98 7.75 -0.64
C ASN A 220 6.89 8.96 0.28
N GLU A 221 7.88 9.18 1.15
CA GLU A 221 7.90 10.34 2.03
C GLU A 221 7.94 11.66 1.26
N LEU A 222 8.86 11.79 0.31
CA LEU A 222 9.01 13.00 -0.49
C LEU A 222 7.71 13.34 -1.25
N TRP A 223 7.13 12.35 -1.92
CA TRP A 223 5.88 12.54 -2.65
C TRP A 223 4.74 12.90 -1.69
N SER A 224 4.62 12.20 -0.56
CA SER A 224 3.55 12.43 0.41
C SER A 224 3.60 13.83 1.02
N ARG A 225 4.80 14.36 1.26
CA ARG A 225 5.01 15.72 1.78
C ARG A 225 4.77 16.83 0.75
N THR A 226 4.83 16.53 -0.54
CA THR A 226 4.82 17.55 -1.61
C THR A 226 3.61 17.47 -2.52
N SER A 227 2.90 16.35 -2.53
CA SER A 227 1.75 16.11 -3.40
C SER A 227 0.56 16.98 -3.00
N PHE A 228 -0.07 17.64 -3.98
CA PHE A 228 -1.32 18.38 -3.80
C PHE A 228 -2.48 17.48 -3.32
N ARG A 229 -2.39 16.16 -3.52
CA ARG A 229 -3.39 15.20 -3.01
C ARG A 229 -3.57 15.34 -1.50
N TYR A 230 -2.49 15.55 -0.77
CA TYR A 230 -2.49 15.64 0.69
C TYR A 230 -2.35 17.08 1.19
N ASN A 231 -1.66 17.93 0.43
CA ASN A 231 -1.28 19.28 0.85
C ASN A 231 -2.15 20.39 0.24
N SER A 232 -3.25 20.06 -0.44
CA SER A 232 -4.19 21.08 -0.94
C SER A 232 -4.94 21.73 0.22
N SER A 233 -5.00 23.07 0.20
CA SER A 233 -5.58 23.91 1.25
C SER A 233 -7.12 23.90 1.29
N GLY A 234 -7.77 22.85 0.77
CA GLY A 234 -9.23 22.77 0.68
C GLY A 234 -9.89 23.86 -0.18
N MET A 235 -9.15 24.56 -1.05
CA MET A 235 -9.71 25.47 -2.04
C MET A 235 -9.53 24.90 -3.45
N VAL A 236 -10.53 24.14 -3.90
CA VAL A 236 -10.99 24.13 -5.30
C VAL A 236 -12.51 24.11 -5.25
#